data_AF-A0A946UG91-F1
#
_entry.id   AF-A0A946UG91-F1
#
_cell.length_a   1.000
_cell.length_b   1.000
_cell.length_c   1.000
_cell.angle_alpha   90.00
_cell.angle_beta   90.00
_cell.angle_gamma   90.00
#
_symmetry.space_group_name_H-M   'P 1'
#
loop_
_entity.id
_entity.type
_entity.pdbx_description
1 polymer ?
#
loop_
_entity_poly.entity_id
_entity_poly.type
_entity_poly.pdbx_seq_one_letter_code
_entity_poly.pdbx_strand_id
1 'polypeptide(L)'
;MGGSPPAPAPPPPGSPPPPAPPPPAPPPPGPPPPPPPPPTGTLTSIPDVPFDYERAAGTATTTGTLPGTLNAGEVLAFTDQSVTLDAAMTCAGTEQDPAFVVGGTLTGVGDVFTLTGSWCIFDGTVFENIQLRTNGDHLIFRNIEVTNQQDKNGVSLGGSNIVLVDSEIHHNQGDDRHGIFVGSGADSVWILGNDVHHNGGDGFQACHGCSANPPRNIYLGNNTFHSDRENGIDFKYIEDVIVENNVVHSLVRAPADEEWCFDDGSSCGVFSSGSDGSAIVVGSDGAPNGVVIVGNEVTNTVHAVRIEEGIDVTIIDNNFHDIEGVCLQLDKEGYETVFEGNTCSNASRGIFQNWRVNFSLFVDNNIFENVTDPVIEYETTSVCESSTLVGNTFTNSGAVICSGRPPATTEAEINALPNASGNIVN
;
A
#
# COMPACT_ATOMS: atom_id res chain seq x y z
N MET A 1 81.78 14.39 -67.79
CA MET A 1 80.38 14.36 -67.34
C MET A 1 80.21 13.13 -66.46
N GLY A 2 80.46 13.25 -65.16
CA GLY A 2 80.31 12.16 -64.19
C GLY A 2 78.97 12.27 -63.49
N GLY A 3 78.02 11.40 -63.84
CA GLY A 3 76.72 11.30 -63.19
C GLY A 3 76.84 10.60 -61.84
N SER A 4 76.26 11.18 -60.80
CA SER A 4 76.19 10.56 -59.48
C SER A 4 75.33 9.28 -59.51
N PRO A 5 75.72 8.22 -58.79
CA PRO A 5 74.94 7.00 -58.69
C PRO A 5 73.59 7.26 -57.99
N PRO A 6 72.52 6.56 -58.41
CA PRO A 6 71.19 6.71 -57.81
C PRO A 6 71.18 6.28 -56.34
N ALA A 7 70.40 6.99 -55.53
CA ALA A 7 70.24 6.72 -54.10
C ALA A 7 69.63 5.32 -53.85
N PRO A 8 70.05 4.60 -52.79
CA PRO A 8 69.47 3.31 -52.43
C PRO A 8 67.98 3.44 -52.12
N ALA A 9 67.20 2.42 -52.52
CA ALA A 9 65.79 2.33 -52.20
C ALA A 9 65.59 2.25 -50.67
N PRO A 10 64.55 2.91 -50.12
CA PRO A 10 64.25 2.83 -48.69
C PRO A 10 63.91 1.38 -48.29
N PRO A 11 64.29 0.95 -47.08
CA PRO A 11 63.96 -0.37 -46.59
C PRO A 11 62.43 -0.54 -46.45
N PRO A 12 61.91 -1.76 -46.63
CA PRO A 12 60.50 -2.03 -46.48
C PRO A 12 60.02 -1.70 -45.06
N PRO A 13 58.76 -1.23 -44.88
CA PRO A 13 58.20 -0.97 -43.57
C PRO A 13 58.21 -2.24 -42.72
N GLY A 14 58.65 -2.14 -41.46
CA GLY A 14 58.59 -3.23 -40.50
C GLY A 14 57.16 -3.69 -40.28
N SER A 15 56.95 -5.00 -40.09
CA SER A 15 55.64 -5.57 -39.76
C SER A 15 55.10 -4.96 -38.45
N PRO A 16 53.81 -4.60 -38.39
CA PRO A 16 53.22 -4.06 -37.17
C PRO A 16 53.32 -5.08 -36.03
N PRO A 17 53.54 -4.63 -34.78
CA PRO A 17 53.59 -5.51 -33.63
C PRO A 17 52.23 -6.21 -33.44
N PRO A 18 52.23 -7.46 -32.92
CA PRO A 18 50.99 -8.18 -32.63
C PRO A 18 50.13 -7.41 -31.62
N PRO A 19 48.79 -7.46 -31.75
CA PRO A 19 47.89 -6.80 -30.81
C PRO A 19 48.06 -7.37 -29.39
N ALA A 20 47.96 -6.49 -28.39
CA ALA A 20 48.01 -6.89 -26.99
C ALA A 20 46.85 -7.83 -26.66
N PRO A 21 47.05 -8.84 -25.79
CA PRO A 21 45.97 -9.69 -25.32
C PRO A 21 44.88 -8.86 -24.61
N PRO A 22 43.60 -9.25 -24.74
CA PRO A 22 42.51 -8.56 -24.05
C PRO A 22 42.69 -8.63 -22.53
N PRO A 23 42.28 -7.59 -21.79
CA PRO A 23 42.32 -7.62 -20.32
C PRO A 23 41.44 -8.76 -19.78
N PRO A 24 41.79 -9.34 -18.61
CA PRO A 24 40.96 -10.34 -17.95
C PRO A 24 39.54 -9.81 -17.70
N ALA A 25 38.54 -10.68 -17.78
CA ALA A 25 37.18 -10.32 -17.38
C ALA A 25 37.16 -9.88 -15.90
N PRO A 26 36.33 -8.88 -15.53
CA PRO A 26 36.13 -8.53 -14.13
C PRO A 26 35.63 -9.75 -13.35
N PRO A 27 36.00 -9.91 -12.07
CA PRO A 27 35.38 -10.93 -11.23
C PRO A 27 33.86 -10.70 -11.16
N PRO A 28 33.04 -11.76 -11.05
CA PRO A 28 31.62 -11.62 -10.85
C PRO A 28 31.34 -10.77 -9.59
N PRO A 29 30.28 -9.95 -9.59
CA PRO A 29 29.84 -9.25 -8.39
C PRO A 29 29.68 -10.24 -7.24
N GLY A 30 30.11 -9.85 -6.03
CA GLY A 30 29.78 -10.64 -4.84
C GLY A 30 28.25 -10.75 -4.68
N PRO A 31 27.76 -11.79 -3.98
CA PRO A 31 26.34 -11.84 -3.62
C PRO A 31 25.97 -10.56 -2.85
N PRO A 32 24.75 -10.02 -3.06
CA PRO A 32 24.28 -8.87 -2.29
C PRO A 32 24.38 -9.17 -0.78
N PRO A 33 24.68 -8.16 0.07
CA PRO A 33 24.64 -8.36 1.51
C PRO A 33 23.24 -8.86 1.91
N PRO A 34 23.15 -9.76 2.90
CA PRO A 34 21.86 -10.17 3.43
C PRO A 34 21.12 -8.92 3.94
N PRO A 35 19.79 -8.83 3.76
CA PRO A 35 19.00 -7.73 4.31
C PRO A 35 19.22 -7.64 5.83
N PRO A 36 19.16 -6.43 6.42
CA PRO A 36 19.18 -6.29 7.87
C PRO A 36 18.09 -7.17 8.50
N PRO A 37 18.35 -7.78 9.67
CA PRO A 37 17.33 -8.55 10.38
C PRO A 37 16.14 -7.65 10.70
N PRO A 38 14.89 -8.18 10.66
CA PRO A 38 13.69 -7.42 11.00
C PRO A 38 13.82 -6.77 12.39
N PRO A 39 13.20 -5.60 12.61
CA PRO A 39 13.08 -5.01 13.94
C PRO A 39 12.53 -6.06 14.92
N THR A 40 13.27 -6.33 15.99
CA THR A 40 13.01 -7.46 16.91
C THR A 40 11.89 -7.18 17.92
N GLY A 41 11.03 -6.21 17.62
CA GLY A 41 9.80 -5.95 18.35
C GLY A 41 8.68 -5.83 17.33
N THR A 42 7.83 -6.84 17.25
CA THR A 42 6.63 -6.80 16.41
C THR A 42 5.72 -5.72 16.99
N LEU A 43 5.70 -4.55 16.36
CA LEU A 43 4.70 -3.53 16.67
C LEU A 43 3.33 -4.13 16.28
N THR A 44 2.47 -4.31 17.27
CA THR A 44 1.12 -4.86 17.08
C THR A 44 0.04 -3.78 17.13
N SER A 45 0.43 -2.53 17.34
CA SER A 45 -0.45 -1.37 17.39
C SER A 45 0.27 -0.16 16.81
N ILE A 46 -0.51 0.77 16.28
CA ILE A 46 -0.01 2.05 15.79
C ILE A 46 0.69 2.80 16.94
N PRO A 47 1.94 3.27 16.76
CA PRO A 47 2.60 4.10 17.75
C PRO A 47 1.97 5.49 17.79
N ASP A 48 1.99 6.11 18.97
CA ASP A 48 1.59 7.50 19.15
C ASP A 48 2.38 8.41 18.19
N VAL A 49 1.69 9.42 17.64
CA VAL A 49 2.35 10.49 16.88
C VAL A 49 3.29 11.24 17.84
N PRO A 50 4.61 11.33 17.55
CA PRO A 50 5.59 11.83 18.51
C PRO A 50 5.62 13.36 18.64
N PHE A 51 4.66 14.07 18.05
CA PHE A 51 4.53 15.53 18.05
C PHE A 51 3.07 15.97 18.13
N ASP A 52 2.85 17.21 18.56
CA ASP A 52 1.54 17.80 18.75
C ASP A 52 0.86 18.16 17.41
N TYR A 53 0.24 17.16 16.78
CA TYR A 53 -0.54 17.31 15.55
C TYR A 53 -1.92 17.94 15.78
N GLU A 54 -2.38 18.01 17.04
CA GLU A 54 -3.65 18.63 17.45
C GLU A 54 -3.51 20.12 17.80
N ARG A 55 -2.29 20.68 17.67
CA ARG A 55 -2.01 22.07 18.01
C ARG A 55 -2.98 23.03 17.31
N ALA A 56 -3.63 23.90 18.08
CA ALA A 56 -4.51 24.92 17.53
C ALA A 56 -3.71 26.04 16.83
N ALA A 57 -4.23 26.53 15.69
CA ALA A 57 -3.57 27.56 14.88
C ALA A 57 -3.36 28.90 15.62
N GLY A 58 -4.26 29.28 16.53
CA GLY A 58 -4.29 30.61 17.12
C GLY A 58 -4.92 31.66 16.20
N THR A 59 -4.63 32.94 16.42
CA THR A 59 -5.18 34.04 15.61
C THR A 59 -4.42 34.19 14.29
N ALA A 60 -5.14 34.33 13.18
CA ALA A 60 -4.54 34.61 11.88
C ALA A 60 -3.61 35.83 11.92
N THR A 61 -2.37 35.66 11.46
CA THR A 61 -1.39 36.74 11.30
C THR A 61 -1.51 37.40 9.93
N THR A 62 -1.96 36.64 8.93
CA THR A 62 -2.13 37.06 7.55
C THR A 62 -3.44 36.48 7.00
N THR A 63 -3.95 37.09 5.92
CA THR A 63 -5.15 36.62 5.21
C THR A 63 -4.90 36.82 3.72
N GLY A 64 -5.19 35.80 2.92
CA GLY A 64 -5.02 35.87 1.47
C GLY A 64 -4.78 34.51 0.82
N THR A 65 -4.19 34.52 -0.37
CA THR A 65 -3.84 33.33 -1.15
C THR A 65 -2.59 32.64 -0.61
N LEU A 66 -2.30 31.42 -1.06
CA LEU A 66 -1.08 30.70 -0.68
C LEU A 66 0.17 31.48 -1.09
N PRO A 67 1.09 31.79 -0.15
CA PRO A 67 2.37 32.39 -0.46
C PRO A 67 3.35 31.34 -0.97
N GLY A 68 4.46 31.77 -1.57
CA GLY A 68 5.56 30.84 -1.89
C GLY A 68 6.28 30.29 -0.66
N THR A 69 6.21 31.00 0.47
CA THR A 69 6.82 30.57 1.74
C THR A 69 5.97 31.01 2.91
N LEU A 70 5.80 30.13 3.89
CA LEU A 70 5.14 30.42 5.16
C LEU A 70 6.16 30.31 6.30
N ASN A 71 6.29 31.35 7.13
CA ASN A 71 7.33 31.41 8.16
C ASN A 71 6.88 30.75 9.47
N ALA A 72 7.84 30.46 10.35
CA ALA A 72 7.56 29.97 11.70
C ALA A 72 6.56 30.87 12.46
N GLY A 73 5.54 30.23 13.04
CA GLY A 73 4.46 30.88 13.80
C GLY A 73 3.48 31.69 12.97
N GLU A 74 3.61 31.71 11.64
CA GLU A 74 2.66 32.38 10.76
C GLU A 74 1.37 31.57 10.64
N VAL A 75 0.24 32.26 10.72
CA VAL A 75 -1.10 31.69 10.57
C VAL A 75 -1.79 32.40 9.42
N LEU A 76 -1.90 31.71 8.30
CA LEU A 76 -2.62 32.17 7.12
C LEU A 76 -4.08 31.75 7.21
N ALA A 77 -4.98 32.73 7.35
CA ALA A 77 -6.39 32.53 7.00
C ALA A 77 -6.49 32.49 5.47
N PHE A 78 -6.55 31.29 4.90
CA PHE A 78 -6.50 31.09 3.46
C PHE A 78 -7.83 31.45 2.81
N THR A 79 -7.76 32.22 1.73
CA THR A 79 -8.91 32.57 0.88
C THR A 79 -8.83 31.80 -0.42
N ASP A 80 -9.99 31.45 -0.98
CA ASP A 80 -10.10 30.67 -2.21
C ASP A 80 -9.18 31.17 -3.33
N GLN A 81 -8.50 30.22 -3.96
CA GLN A 81 -7.52 30.47 -5.00
C GLN A 81 -7.69 29.43 -6.09
N SER A 82 -7.79 29.90 -7.33
CA SER A 82 -7.68 29.03 -8.51
C SER A 82 -6.28 29.14 -9.12
N VAL A 83 -5.70 28.00 -9.46
CA VAL A 83 -4.43 27.90 -10.19
C VAL A 83 -4.68 27.15 -11.50
N THR A 84 -3.88 27.48 -12.53
CA THR A 84 -3.99 26.85 -13.87
C THR A 84 -2.72 26.10 -14.26
N LEU A 85 -1.79 25.99 -13.32
CA LEU A 85 -0.49 25.36 -13.42
C LEU A 85 -0.14 24.84 -12.02
N ASP A 86 0.89 24.01 -11.96
CA ASP A 86 1.48 23.57 -10.69
C ASP A 86 1.72 24.75 -9.73
N ALA A 87 1.33 24.54 -8.48
CA ALA A 87 1.55 25.45 -7.38
C ALA A 87 2.52 24.82 -6.38
N ALA A 88 3.28 25.65 -5.67
CA ALA A 88 4.19 25.16 -4.65
C ALA A 88 4.29 26.15 -3.49
N MET A 89 4.50 25.58 -2.30
CA MET A 89 4.79 26.33 -1.08
C MET A 89 5.87 25.61 -0.28
N THR A 90 6.69 26.39 0.42
CA THR A 90 7.64 25.88 1.41
C THR A 90 7.28 26.40 2.80
N CYS A 91 7.17 25.52 3.78
CA CYS A 91 7.00 25.93 5.17
C CYS A 91 8.35 25.94 5.88
N ALA A 92 8.59 27.02 6.62
CA ALA A 92 9.76 27.17 7.48
C ALA A 92 9.32 27.20 8.95
N GLY A 93 8.35 26.33 9.30
CA GLY A 93 7.87 26.18 10.66
C GLY A 93 8.92 25.57 11.57
N THR A 94 8.63 25.58 12.86
CA THR A 94 9.39 24.83 13.87
C THR A 94 8.43 24.10 14.80
N GLU A 95 8.92 23.14 15.57
CA GLU A 95 8.12 22.47 16.61
C GLU A 95 7.49 23.48 17.59
N GLN A 96 8.26 24.50 17.99
CA GLN A 96 7.79 25.52 18.93
C GLN A 96 6.84 26.52 18.27
N ASP A 97 7.06 26.84 16.99
CA ASP A 97 6.28 27.81 16.22
C ASP A 97 5.96 27.24 14.82
N PRO A 98 5.00 26.29 14.70
CA PRO A 98 4.62 25.73 13.40
C PRO A 98 3.87 26.78 12.58
N ALA A 99 3.89 26.59 11.27
CA ALA A 99 3.18 27.44 10.33
C ALA A 99 1.81 26.82 10.02
N PHE A 100 0.77 27.65 9.91
CA PHE A 100 -0.61 27.21 9.72
C PHE A 100 -1.24 27.78 8.45
N VAL A 101 -1.97 26.95 7.73
CA VAL A 101 -2.94 27.32 6.69
C VAL A 101 -4.31 26.87 7.16
N VAL A 102 -5.26 27.79 7.28
CA VAL A 102 -6.59 27.51 7.84
C VAL A 102 -7.68 27.88 6.85
N GLY A 103 -8.56 26.93 6.55
CA GLY A 103 -9.72 27.11 5.67
C GLY A 103 -9.34 27.21 4.18
N GLY A 104 -10.25 27.80 3.40
CA GLY A 104 -10.07 28.14 1.98
C GLY A 104 -10.08 26.95 1.03
N THR A 105 -10.29 27.24 -0.25
CA THR A 105 -10.23 26.24 -1.34
C THR A 105 -9.10 26.54 -2.31
N LEU A 106 -8.26 25.55 -2.58
CA LEU A 106 -7.32 25.57 -3.69
C LEU A 106 -7.89 24.74 -4.84
N THR A 107 -8.32 25.39 -5.91
CA THR A 107 -8.85 24.73 -7.12
C THR A 107 -7.79 24.70 -8.23
N GLY A 108 -7.49 23.52 -8.77
CA GLY A 108 -6.61 23.35 -9.94
C GLY A 108 -7.37 22.97 -11.22
N VAL A 109 -6.62 22.78 -12.30
CA VAL A 109 -7.13 22.20 -13.57
C VAL A 109 -6.33 20.95 -13.92
N GLY A 110 -6.38 19.93 -13.05
CA GLY A 110 -5.57 18.70 -13.19
C GLY A 110 -4.10 18.88 -12.75
N ASP A 111 -3.81 19.95 -12.02
CA ASP A 111 -2.46 20.37 -11.61
C ASP A 111 -1.97 19.67 -10.32
N VAL A 112 -0.75 19.99 -9.89
CA VAL A 112 -0.17 19.55 -8.62
C VAL A 112 0.09 20.74 -7.69
N PHE A 113 -0.33 20.62 -6.43
CA PHE A 113 0.17 21.46 -5.34
C PHE A 113 1.27 20.75 -4.57
N THR A 114 2.49 21.27 -4.62
CA THR A 114 3.64 20.68 -3.94
C THR A 114 3.98 21.43 -2.64
N LEU A 115 3.92 20.71 -1.52
CA LEU A 115 4.35 21.19 -0.21
C LEU A 115 5.72 20.62 0.18
N THR A 116 6.62 21.50 0.60
CA THR A 116 7.97 21.16 1.07
C THR A 116 8.31 21.92 2.36
N GLY A 117 9.45 21.60 2.96
CA GLY A 117 9.91 22.23 4.20
C GLY A 117 9.43 21.45 5.42
N SER A 118 9.15 22.14 6.53
CA SER A 118 8.75 21.46 7.75
C SER A 118 7.81 22.23 8.66
N TRP A 119 7.18 21.47 9.58
CA TRP A 119 6.28 21.97 10.63
C TRP A 119 5.17 22.85 10.07
N CYS A 120 4.41 22.26 9.15
CA CYS A 120 3.30 22.91 8.48
C CYS A 120 2.00 22.19 8.76
N ILE A 121 0.96 22.94 9.12
CA ILE A 121 -0.36 22.41 9.45
C ILE A 121 -1.39 23.02 8.53
N PHE A 122 -2.06 22.18 7.75
CA PHE A 122 -3.28 22.52 7.01
C PHE A 122 -4.49 22.05 7.82
N ASP A 123 -5.44 22.97 8.04
CA ASP A 123 -6.63 22.72 8.86
C ASP A 123 -7.87 23.27 8.16
N GLY A 124 -8.78 22.38 7.73
CA GLY A 124 -10.02 22.79 7.08
C GLY A 124 -9.88 23.27 5.62
N THR A 125 -8.77 22.95 4.95
CA THR A 125 -8.53 23.35 3.55
C THR A 125 -9.09 22.34 2.57
N VAL A 126 -9.72 22.83 1.50
CA VAL A 126 -10.22 22.00 0.38
C VAL A 126 -9.24 22.06 -0.78
N PHE A 127 -8.87 20.90 -1.33
CA PHE A 127 -8.09 20.73 -2.54
C PHE A 127 -8.99 20.15 -3.64
N GLU A 128 -9.44 20.99 -4.54
CA GLU A 128 -10.38 20.59 -5.60
C GLU A 128 -9.68 20.53 -6.96
N ASN A 129 -9.80 19.40 -7.65
CA ASN A 129 -9.23 19.19 -8.99
C ASN A 129 -7.71 19.49 -9.05
N ILE A 130 -7.01 19.21 -7.95
CA ILE A 130 -5.57 19.39 -7.79
C ILE A 130 -5.02 18.27 -6.91
N GLN A 131 -3.88 17.70 -7.29
CA GLN A 131 -3.21 16.72 -6.44
C GLN A 131 -2.49 17.44 -5.30
N LEU A 132 -2.71 17.00 -4.06
CA LEU A 132 -1.87 17.36 -2.91
C LEU A 132 -0.61 16.47 -2.92
N ARG A 133 0.57 17.07 -3.06
CA ARG A 133 1.85 16.35 -3.05
C ARG A 133 2.77 16.89 -1.96
N THR A 134 3.40 16.00 -1.19
CA THR A 134 4.36 16.39 -0.15
C THR A 134 5.77 15.87 -0.44
N ASN A 135 6.76 16.62 0.02
CA ASN A 135 8.15 16.19 0.15
C ASN A 135 8.83 17.03 1.24
N GLY A 136 8.43 16.81 2.49
CA GLY A 136 8.87 17.59 3.65
C GLY A 136 8.91 16.75 4.92
N ASP A 137 8.99 17.42 6.06
CA ASP A 137 9.14 16.78 7.37
C ASP A 137 8.20 17.43 8.40
N HIS A 138 7.50 16.66 9.23
CA HIS A 138 6.51 17.20 10.20
C HIS A 138 5.41 18.01 9.49
N LEU A 139 4.72 17.37 8.54
CA LEU A 139 3.60 17.96 7.81
C LEU A 139 2.30 17.35 8.33
N ILE A 140 1.32 18.19 8.67
CA ILE A 140 0.03 17.77 9.21
C ILE A 140 -1.07 18.30 8.31
N PHE A 141 -1.97 17.42 7.90
CA PHE A 141 -3.19 17.73 7.19
C PHE A 141 -4.33 17.18 8.03
N ARG A 142 -5.22 18.06 8.49
CA ARG A 142 -6.38 17.65 9.27
C ARG A 142 -7.64 18.35 8.81
N ASN A 143 -8.78 17.67 8.89
CA ASN A 143 -10.06 18.21 8.46
C ASN A 143 -10.00 18.73 7.00
N ILE A 144 -9.19 18.12 6.13
CA ILE A 144 -9.08 18.55 4.73
C ILE A 144 -10.04 17.75 3.86
N GLU A 145 -10.34 18.29 2.69
CA GLU A 145 -11.06 17.58 1.63
C GLU A 145 -10.17 17.57 0.38
N VAL A 146 -10.02 16.41 -0.27
CA VAL A 146 -9.29 16.27 -1.53
C VAL A 146 -10.18 15.59 -2.54
N THR A 147 -10.58 16.33 -3.58
CA THR A 147 -11.68 15.89 -4.43
C THR A 147 -11.53 16.23 -5.91
N ASN A 148 -12.24 15.48 -6.75
CA ASN A 148 -12.47 15.74 -8.17
C ASN A 148 -11.19 15.82 -9.02
N GLN A 149 -10.07 15.26 -8.57
CA GLN A 149 -8.87 15.16 -9.38
C GLN A 149 -9.12 14.19 -10.57
N GLN A 150 -8.81 14.58 -11.81
CA GLN A 150 -9.11 13.78 -13.03
C GLN A 150 -7.94 13.00 -13.65
N ASP A 151 -6.69 13.35 -13.33
CA ASP A 151 -5.48 12.97 -14.09
C ASP A 151 -4.30 12.47 -13.22
N LYS A 152 -4.44 12.44 -11.90
CA LYS A 152 -3.44 12.14 -10.86
C LYS A 152 -4.14 11.51 -9.63
N ASN A 153 -3.35 11.03 -8.68
CA ASN A 153 -3.88 10.62 -7.37
C ASN A 153 -4.38 11.86 -6.59
N GLY A 154 -5.32 11.68 -5.67
CA GLY A 154 -5.77 12.76 -4.79
C GLY A 154 -4.63 13.29 -3.92
N VAL A 155 -4.10 12.42 -3.06
CA VAL A 155 -2.96 12.71 -2.17
C VAL A 155 -1.75 11.88 -2.55
N SER A 156 -0.57 12.50 -2.57
CA SER A 156 0.72 11.83 -2.77
C SER A 156 1.71 12.23 -1.69
N LEU A 157 1.90 11.34 -0.73
CA LEU A 157 2.76 11.55 0.43
C LEU A 157 4.18 11.09 0.15
N GLY A 158 5.11 12.05 0.25
CA GLY A 158 6.55 11.84 0.30
C GLY A 158 7.17 12.69 1.41
N GLY A 159 8.31 12.24 1.94
CA GLY A 159 8.98 12.86 3.07
C GLY A 159 8.81 12.07 4.38
N SER A 160 8.91 12.73 5.52
CA SER A 160 8.90 12.06 6.82
C SER A 160 8.00 12.74 7.84
N ASN A 161 7.57 11.99 8.86
CA ASN A 161 6.78 12.52 9.98
C ASN A 161 5.50 13.23 9.50
N ILE A 162 4.69 12.54 8.70
CA ILE A 162 3.50 13.14 8.08
C ILE A 162 2.25 12.59 8.74
N VAL A 163 1.28 13.46 9.02
CA VAL A 163 -0.03 13.09 9.55
C VAL A 163 -1.11 13.56 8.57
N LEU A 164 -1.96 12.63 8.13
CA LEU A 164 -3.20 12.91 7.41
C LEU A 164 -4.35 12.35 8.27
N VAL A 165 -5.18 13.24 8.81
CA VAL A 165 -6.16 12.86 9.83
C VAL A 165 -7.53 13.51 9.64
N ASP A 166 -8.59 12.80 9.99
CA ASP A 166 -9.98 13.30 9.98
C ASP A 166 -10.34 14.03 8.67
N SER A 167 -9.91 13.48 7.53
CA SER A 167 -10.04 14.11 6.21
C SER A 167 -10.87 13.26 5.25
N GLU A 168 -11.44 13.89 4.22
CA GLU A 168 -12.23 13.24 3.17
C GLU A 168 -11.45 13.25 1.84
N ILE A 169 -11.21 12.08 1.26
CA ILE A 169 -10.45 11.94 0.01
C ILE A 169 -11.29 11.13 -0.98
N HIS A 170 -11.88 11.83 -1.95
CA HIS A 170 -12.94 11.22 -2.72
C HIS A 170 -13.04 11.70 -4.16
N HIS A 171 -13.72 10.91 -5.00
CA HIS A 171 -14.03 11.31 -6.38
C HIS A 171 -12.78 11.73 -7.18
N ASN A 172 -11.63 11.12 -6.90
CA ASN A 172 -10.45 11.29 -7.73
C ASN A 172 -10.58 10.32 -8.90
N GLN A 173 -11.17 10.84 -9.98
CA GLN A 173 -11.68 10.10 -11.13
C GLN A 173 -10.61 9.87 -12.18
N GLY A 174 -10.78 8.80 -12.97
CA GLY A 174 -9.90 8.43 -14.07
C GLY A 174 -9.31 7.03 -13.87
N ASP A 175 -8.58 6.55 -14.88
CA ASP A 175 -7.98 5.23 -14.82
C ASP A 175 -6.78 5.20 -13.87
N ASP A 176 -6.83 4.33 -12.86
CA ASP A 176 -5.76 4.10 -11.90
C ASP A 176 -5.41 5.40 -11.13
N ARG A 177 -6.43 5.94 -10.43
CA ARG A 177 -6.38 7.22 -9.72
C ARG A 177 -6.64 6.98 -8.25
N HIS A 178 -5.57 6.88 -7.49
CA HIS A 178 -5.65 6.49 -6.10
C HIS A 178 -6.13 7.64 -5.21
N GLY A 179 -6.84 7.31 -4.13
CA GLY A 179 -7.17 8.30 -3.10
C GLY A 179 -5.90 8.81 -2.44
N ILE A 180 -5.20 7.92 -1.73
CA ILE A 180 -3.94 8.22 -1.04
C ILE A 180 -2.82 7.36 -1.62
N PHE A 181 -1.74 7.99 -2.07
CA PHE A 181 -0.52 7.32 -2.52
C PHE A 181 0.65 7.64 -1.61
N VAL A 182 1.39 6.63 -1.17
CA VAL A 182 2.64 6.80 -0.41
C VAL A 182 3.83 6.37 -1.26
N GLY A 183 4.71 7.33 -1.56
CA GLY A 183 5.83 7.14 -2.48
C GLY A 183 7.09 6.54 -1.85
N SER A 184 8.03 6.14 -2.72
CA SER A 184 9.37 5.70 -2.32
C SER A 184 10.06 6.72 -1.39
N GLY A 185 10.68 6.21 -0.34
CA GLY A 185 11.42 7.01 0.65
C GLY A 185 10.55 7.72 1.67
N ALA A 186 9.22 7.59 1.64
CA ALA A 186 8.38 8.06 2.72
C ALA A 186 8.66 7.27 4.02
N ASP A 187 8.68 7.94 5.16
CA ASP A 187 9.01 7.32 6.44
C ASP A 187 8.21 7.94 7.59
N SER A 188 7.59 7.11 8.43
CA SER A 188 6.80 7.56 9.59
C SER A 188 5.61 8.43 9.14
N VAL A 189 4.60 7.77 8.56
CA VAL A 189 3.38 8.40 8.06
C VAL A 189 2.17 7.82 8.79
N TRP A 190 1.36 8.69 9.38
CA TRP A 190 0.11 8.34 10.05
C TRP A 190 -1.07 8.80 9.20
N ILE A 191 -1.94 7.87 8.82
CA ILE A 191 -3.18 8.11 8.10
C ILE A 191 -4.30 7.62 9.01
N LEU A 192 -5.00 8.56 9.66
CA LEU A 192 -5.86 8.28 10.80
C LEU A 192 -7.27 8.84 10.62
N GLY A 193 -8.33 8.06 10.86
CA GLY A 193 -9.69 8.61 10.92
C GLY A 193 -10.21 9.23 9.62
N ASN A 194 -9.63 8.91 8.46
CA ASN A 194 -10.04 9.47 7.18
C ASN A 194 -11.20 8.69 6.56
N ASP A 195 -11.97 9.35 5.70
CA ASP A 195 -12.98 8.74 4.83
C ASP A 195 -12.47 8.81 3.38
N VAL A 196 -12.26 7.65 2.76
CA VAL A 196 -11.62 7.54 1.45
C VAL A 196 -12.53 6.72 0.53
N HIS A 197 -13.06 7.36 -0.51
CA HIS A 197 -14.07 6.71 -1.33
C HIS A 197 -14.24 7.22 -2.75
N HIS A 198 -14.82 6.37 -3.60
CA HIS A 198 -15.17 6.73 -4.97
C HIS A 198 -13.98 7.22 -5.82
N ASN A 199 -12.80 6.67 -5.57
CA ASN A 199 -11.60 6.94 -6.37
C ASN A 199 -11.50 5.95 -7.55
N GLY A 200 -10.87 6.37 -8.64
CA GLY A 200 -10.77 5.60 -9.88
C GLY A 200 -9.77 4.44 -9.86
N GLY A 201 -8.87 4.42 -8.87
CA GLY A 201 -7.96 3.32 -8.55
C GLY A 201 -8.17 2.84 -7.10
N ASP A 202 -7.09 2.40 -6.45
CA ASP A 202 -7.11 2.05 -5.03
C ASP A 202 -7.46 3.22 -4.08
N GLY A 203 -8.16 2.96 -2.98
CA GLY A 203 -8.36 3.94 -1.91
C GLY A 203 -7.02 4.39 -1.29
N PHE A 204 -6.16 3.42 -1.01
CA PHE A 204 -4.77 3.61 -0.59
C PHE A 204 -3.84 2.74 -1.43
N GLN A 205 -2.71 3.31 -1.88
CA GLN A 205 -1.63 2.55 -2.50
C GLN A 205 -0.26 2.95 -1.91
N ALA A 206 0.55 1.95 -1.56
CA ALA A 206 1.95 2.16 -1.19
C ALA A 206 2.89 1.68 -2.30
N CYS A 207 3.56 2.65 -2.93
CA CYS A 207 4.48 2.47 -4.04
C CYS A 207 3.83 1.83 -5.28
N HIS A 208 4.47 2.01 -6.45
CA HIS A 208 4.27 1.19 -7.64
C HIS A 208 5.57 1.22 -8.45
N GLY A 209 6.14 0.06 -8.76
CA GLY A 209 7.43 -0.02 -9.47
C GLY A 209 8.65 0.58 -8.75
N CYS A 210 8.63 0.73 -7.41
CA CYS A 210 9.84 1.14 -6.69
C CYS A 210 10.86 0.00 -6.73
N SER A 211 12.11 0.32 -7.03
CA SER A 211 13.19 -0.68 -7.05
C SER A 211 14.12 -0.58 -5.84
N ALA A 212 13.97 0.47 -5.02
CA ALA A 212 14.78 0.76 -3.85
C ALA A 212 14.04 1.72 -2.92
N ASN A 213 14.45 1.77 -1.65
CA ASN A 213 13.90 2.65 -0.63
C ASN A 213 12.36 2.58 -0.58
N PRO A 214 11.79 1.40 -0.25
CA PRO A 214 10.35 1.32 -0.06
C PRO A 214 9.91 2.32 1.02
N PRO A 215 8.68 2.85 0.93
CA PRO A 215 8.06 3.52 2.06
C PRO A 215 8.11 2.61 3.29
N ARG A 216 8.26 3.20 4.47
CA ARG A 216 8.37 2.44 5.73
C ARG A 216 7.71 3.12 6.90
N ASN A 217 7.38 2.37 7.96
CA ASN A 217 6.75 2.91 9.17
C ASN A 217 5.44 3.63 8.83
N ILE A 218 4.55 2.94 8.12
CA ILE A 218 3.28 3.50 7.67
C ILE A 218 2.14 2.94 8.53
N TYR A 219 1.30 3.83 9.02
CA TYR A 219 0.27 3.51 10.00
C TYR A 219 -1.11 3.94 9.47
N LEU A 220 -2.00 2.97 9.22
CA LEU A 220 -3.37 3.17 8.76
C LEU A 220 -4.31 2.84 9.92
N GLY A 221 -4.87 3.84 10.60
CA GLY A 221 -5.67 3.67 11.82
C GLY A 221 -7.06 4.26 11.75
N ASN A 222 -8.10 3.47 12.06
CA ASN A 222 -9.48 3.97 12.18
C ASN A 222 -10.03 4.69 10.92
N ASN A 223 -9.52 4.38 9.72
CA ASN A 223 -10.05 4.96 8.48
C ASN A 223 -11.24 4.16 7.96
N THR A 224 -12.03 4.77 7.09
CA THR A 224 -13.05 4.11 6.27
C THR A 224 -12.61 4.15 4.81
N PHE A 225 -12.55 2.99 4.16
CA PHE A 225 -12.25 2.86 2.73
C PHE A 225 -13.44 2.18 2.03
N HIS A 226 -14.05 2.84 1.05
CA HIS A 226 -15.22 2.24 0.39
C HIS A 226 -15.53 2.76 -1.01
N SER A 227 -16.24 1.94 -1.79
CA SER A 227 -16.77 2.32 -3.11
C SER A 227 -15.70 2.85 -4.08
N ASP A 228 -14.42 2.57 -3.83
CA ASP A 228 -13.35 2.79 -4.79
C ASP A 228 -13.50 1.78 -5.92
N ARG A 229 -13.03 2.17 -7.11
CA ARG A 229 -13.15 1.31 -8.29
C ARG A 229 -12.28 0.04 -8.15
N GLU A 230 -11.10 0.16 -7.54
CA GLU A 230 -10.18 -0.96 -7.42
C GLU A 230 -10.18 -1.57 -6.01
N ASN A 231 -9.05 -1.52 -5.31
CA ASN A 231 -8.92 -2.10 -3.98
C ASN A 231 -9.09 -1.02 -2.90
N GLY A 232 -9.34 -1.44 -1.66
CA GLY A 232 -9.35 -0.51 -0.53
C GLY A 232 -7.91 -0.05 -0.22
N ILE A 233 -7.03 -1.03 0.03
CA ILE A 233 -5.64 -0.83 0.43
C ILE A 233 -4.75 -1.76 -0.41
N ASP A 234 -3.78 -1.22 -1.14
CA ASP A 234 -2.86 -2.00 -2.00
C ASP A 234 -1.38 -1.70 -1.70
N PHE A 235 -0.67 -2.71 -1.21
CA PHE A 235 0.74 -2.63 -0.88
C PHE A 235 1.60 -3.26 -1.98
N LYS A 236 2.15 -2.46 -2.90
CA LYS A 236 3.02 -2.98 -3.96
C LYS A 236 4.41 -3.33 -3.45
N TYR A 237 5.05 -2.38 -2.75
CA TYR A 237 6.35 -2.54 -2.08
C TYR A 237 6.49 -1.56 -0.92
N ILE A 238 6.50 -2.08 0.31
CA ILE A 238 6.48 -1.31 1.56
C ILE A 238 7.11 -2.12 2.71
N GLU A 239 7.65 -1.46 3.73
CA GLU A 239 8.21 -2.10 4.93
C GLU A 239 7.51 -1.58 6.20
N ASP A 240 7.40 -2.41 7.24
CA ASP A 240 6.98 -2.01 8.59
C ASP A 240 5.64 -1.22 8.59
N VAL A 241 4.55 -1.92 8.30
CA VAL A 241 3.21 -1.34 8.14
C VAL A 241 2.25 -1.88 9.17
N ILE A 242 1.40 -1.01 9.72
CA ILE A 242 0.28 -1.42 10.58
C ILE A 242 -1.02 -0.89 10.01
N VAL A 243 -1.98 -1.78 9.82
CA VAL A 243 -3.36 -1.52 9.41
C VAL A 243 -4.25 -1.91 10.57
N GLU A 244 -4.71 -0.93 11.34
CA GLU A 244 -5.40 -1.14 12.61
C GLU A 244 -6.79 -0.51 12.64
N ASN A 245 -7.81 -1.29 13.03
CA ASN A 245 -9.17 -0.83 13.31
C ASN A 245 -9.84 -0.03 12.16
N ASN A 246 -9.49 -0.31 10.90
CA ASN A 246 -10.13 0.31 9.74
C ASN A 246 -11.43 -0.42 9.38
N VAL A 247 -12.34 0.29 8.71
CA VAL A 247 -13.53 -0.28 8.08
C VAL A 247 -13.33 -0.26 6.56
N VAL A 248 -13.37 -1.41 5.91
CA VAL A 248 -13.20 -1.51 4.45
C VAL A 248 -14.41 -2.20 3.84
N HIS A 249 -15.13 -1.54 2.94
CA HIS A 249 -16.36 -2.11 2.41
C HIS A 249 -16.77 -1.68 1.00
N SER A 250 -17.78 -2.36 0.44
CA SER A 250 -18.40 -2.01 -0.84
C SER A 250 -17.42 -1.98 -2.01
N LEU A 251 -16.45 -2.90 -2.03
CA LEU A 251 -15.47 -3.03 -3.11
C LEU A 251 -15.89 -4.17 -4.02
N VAL A 252 -16.29 -3.81 -5.23
CA VAL A 252 -16.82 -4.75 -6.22
C VAL A 252 -15.83 -4.95 -7.34
N ARG A 253 -15.93 -6.08 -8.04
CA ARG A 253 -15.12 -6.33 -9.23
C ARG A 253 -15.28 -5.21 -10.26
N ALA A 254 -14.15 -4.71 -10.76
CA ALA A 254 -14.09 -3.75 -11.85
C ALA A 254 -13.23 -4.32 -12.99
N PRO A 255 -13.84 -5.07 -13.94
CA PRO A 255 -13.10 -5.67 -15.04
C PRO A 255 -12.45 -4.61 -15.93
N ALA A 256 -11.27 -4.93 -16.46
CA ALA A 256 -10.63 -4.13 -17.50
C ALA A 256 -11.45 -4.16 -18.80
N ASP A 257 -11.40 -3.07 -19.55
CA ASP A 257 -12.05 -2.88 -20.85
C ASP A 257 -13.58 -3.02 -20.85
N GLU A 258 -14.21 -2.94 -19.66
CA GLU A 258 -15.67 -2.93 -19.48
C GLU A 258 -16.12 -1.59 -18.88
N GLU A 259 -17.38 -1.21 -19.17
CA GLU A 259 -17.97 -0.02 -18.53
C GLU A 259 -18.25 -0.32 -17.07
N TRP A 260 -17.72 0.51 -16.19
CA TRP A 260 -17.91 0.45 -14.75
C TRP A 260 -18.38 1.81 -14.24
N CYS A 261 -19.26 1.80 -13.24
CA CYS A 261 -19.86 2.99 -12.65
C CYS A 261 -19.73 2.95 -11.14
N PHE A 262 -19.50 4.11 -10.54
CA PHE A 262 -19.60 4.27 -9.09
C PHE A 262 -21.04 4.04 -8.61
N ASP A 263 -21.18 3.51 -7.40
CA ASP A 263 -22.46 3.17 -6.79
C ASP A 263 -23.33 4.39 -6.48
N ASP A 264 -22.74 5.57 -6.33
CA ASP A 264 -23.45 6.85 -6.23
C ASP A 264 -23.83 7.49 -7.59
N GLY A 265 -23.36 6.92 -8.70
CA GLY A 265 -23.60 7.42 -10.05
C GLY A 265 -22.83 8.70 -10.43
N SER A 266 -21.81 9.08 -9.65
CA SER A 266 -20.96 10.26 -9.90
C SER A 266 -20.19 10.18 -11.22
N SER A 267 -19.77 8.97 -11.61
CA SER A 267 -18.98 8.73 -12.81
C SER A 267 -19.18 7.32 -13.35
N CYS A 268 -19.01 7.17 -14.67
CA CYS A 268 -18.97 5.90 -15.38
C CYS A 268 -17.89 5.99 -16.45
N GLY A 269 -17.16 4.90 -16.67
CA GLY A 269 -16.08 4.88 -17.66
C GLY A 269 -15.71 3.48 -18.08
N VAL A 270 -14.96 3.39 -19.19
CA VAL A 270 -14.23 2.18 -19.57
C VAL A 270 -12.78 2.42 -19.21
N PHE A 271 -12.19 1.47 -18.51
CA PHE A 271 -10.88 1.62 -17.91
C PHE A 271 -9.95 0.50 -18.36
N SER A 272 -8.64 0.78 -18.43
CA SER A 272 -7.66 -0.18 -18.98
C SER A 272 -7.06 -1.10 -17.93
N SER A 273 -7.08 -0.71 -16.64
CA SER A 273 -6.77 -1.60 -15.53
C SER A 273 -8.01 -2.41 -15.12
N GLY A 274 -7.78 -3.52 -14.42
CA GLY A 274 -8.87 -4.29 -13.83
C GLY A 274 -8.54 -4.59 -12.38
N SER A 275 -9.58 -4.63 -11.55
CA SER A 275 -9.50 -5.05 -10.16
C SER A 275 -10.50 -6.16 -9.88
N ASP A 276 -10.15 -7.05 -8.95
CA ASP A 276 -11.06 -8.04 -8.44
C ASP A 276 -11.93 -7.52 -7.31
N GLY A 277 -11.68 -6.32 -6.75
CA GLY A 277 -12.44 -5.74 -5.63
C GLY A 277 -11.97 -6.26 -4.27
N SER A 278 -10.66 -6.45 -4.10
CA SER A 278 -10.06 -6.86 -2.83
C SER A 278 -10.04 -5.71 -1.82
N ALA A 279 -10.29 -6.00 -0.55
CA ALA A 279 -10.22 -5.00 0.51
C ALA A 279 -8.77 -4.60 0.80
N ILE A 280 -7.92 -5.58 1.08
CA ILE A 280 -6.50 -5.38 1.36
C ILE A 280 -5.67 -6.31 0.47
N VAL A 281 -4.75 -5.74 -0.30
CA VAL A 281 -3.78 -6.46 -1.14
C VAL A 281 -2.38 -6.28 -0.57
N VAL A 282 -1.68 -7.38 -0.34
CA VAL A 282 -0.28 -7.42 0.07
C VAL A 282 0.54 -7.98 -1.09
N GLY A 283 1.29 -7.13 -1.78
CA GLY A 283 2.26 -7.47 -2.82
C GLY A 283 1.91 -6.95 -4.22
N SER A 284 2.86 -7.13 -5.14
CA SER A 284 2.74 -7.15 -6.61
C SER A 284 4.07 -6.78 -7.29
N ASP A 285 4.87 -5.89 -6.67
CA ASP A 285 6.05 -5.27 -7.31
C ASP A 285 7.34 -5.30 -6.47
N GLY A 286 7.30 -5.88 -5.28
CA GLY A 286 8.42 -5.94 -4.36
C GLY A 286 7.95 -6.36 -2.98
N ALA A 287 7.90 -7.67 -2.75
CA ALA A 287 7.52 -8.33 -1.49
C ALA A 287 7.47 -7.41 -0.25
N PRO A 288 6.29 -6.86 0.10
CA PRO A 288 6.07 -6.16 1.35
C PRO A 288 6.59 -6.95 2.54
N ASN A 289 7.16 -6.26 3.52
CA ASN A 289 7.82 -6.89 4.66
C ASN A 289 7.37 -6.28 5.99
N GLY A 290 7.00 -7.11 6.96
CA GLY A 290 6.56 -6.63 8.28
C GLY A 290 5.20 -5.93 8.20
N VAL A 291 4.21 -6.59 7.60
CA VAL A 291 2.85 -6.06 7.45
C VAL A 291 1.95 -6.65 8.53
N VAL A 292 1.36 -5.79 9.37
CA VAL A 292 0.42 -6.17 10.42
C VAL A 292 -0.97 -5.64 10.09
N ILE A 293 -1.96 -6.52 10.02
CA ILE A 293 -3.37 -6.22 9.76
C ILE A 293 -4.16 -6.68 10.98
N VAL A 294 -4.61 -5.74 11.81
CA VAL A 294 -5.20 -6.03 13.13
C VAL A 294 -6.53 -5.32 13.37
N GLY A 295 -7.52 -6.04 13.90
CA GLY A 295 -8.76 -5.42 14.41
C GLY A 295 -9.63 -4.75 13.34
N ASN A 296 -9.42 -5.02 12.05
CA ASN A 296 -10.17 -4.38 10.97
C ASN A 296 -11.53 -5.06 10.77
N GLU A 297 -12.52 -4.27 10.32
CA GLU A 297 -13.81 -4.76 9.84
C GLU A 297 -13.83 -4.71 8.31
N VAL A 298 -14.06 -5.86 7.66
CA VAL A 298 -14.13 -5.95 6.21
C VAL A 298 -15.42 -6.60 5.78
N THR A 299 -16.17 -5.93 4.90
CA THR A 299 -17.48 -6.43 4.47
C THR A 299 -17.89 -6.03 3.06
N ASN A 300 -18.69 -6.84 2.39
CA ASN A 300 -19.18 -6.58 1.03
C ASN A 300 -18.02 -6.29 0.04
N THR A 301 -16.96 -7.09 0.13
CA THR A 301 -15.83 -7.08 -0.80
C THR A 301 -15.71 -8.43 -1.49
N VAL A 302 -14.95 -8.51 -2.58
CA VAL A 302 -14.69 -9.80 -3.25
C VAL A 302 -13.69 -10.63 -2.47
N HIS A 303 -12.60 -10.03 -2.02
CA HIS A 303 -11.66 -10.66 -1.11
C HIS A 303 -11.45 -9.77 0.11
N ALA A 304 -11.29 -10.34 1.30
CA ALA A 304 -10.95 -9.54 2.48
C ALA A 304 -9.45 -9.21 2.48
N VAL A 305 -8.59 -10.22 2.50
CA VAL A 305 -7.14 -10.05 2.34
C VAL A 305 -6.63 -10.93 1.20
N ARG A 306 -5.84 -10.35 0.31
CA ARG A 306 -5.17 -11.05 -0.79
C ARG A 306 -3.66 -10.85 -0.69
N ILE A 307 -2.93 -11.95 -0.50
CA ILE A 307 -1.47 -11.95 -0.49
C ILE A 307 -0.98 -12.41 -1.87
N GLU A 308 -0.51 -11.45 -2.65
CA GLU A 308 0.25 -11.73 -3.84
C GLU A 308 1.70 -12.06 -3.47
N GLU A 309 2.36 -11.18 -2.73
CA GLU A 309 3.75 -11.30 -2.30
C GLU A 309 3.89 -10.74 -0.89
N GLY A 310 4.63 -11.41 0.00
CA GLY A 310 4.84 -10.88 1.34
C GLY A 310 5.85 -11.66 2.18
N ILE A 311 6.50 -10.95 3.09
CA ILE A 311 7.39 -11.49 4.11
C ILE A 311 6.89 -10.97 5.45
N ASP A 312 6.78 -11.85 6.46
CA ASP A 312 6.36 -11.44 7.81
C ASP A 312 5.02 -10.68 7.78
N VAL A 313 3.99 -11.36 7.28
CA VAL A 313 2.61 -10.84 7.21
C VAL A 313 1.81 -11.41 8.36
N THR A 314 1.31 -10.55 9.25
CA THR A 314 0.50 -10.93 10.41
C THR A 314 -0.92 -10.37 10.28
N ILE A 315 -1.92 -11.24 10.33
CA ILE A 315 -3.34 -10.92 10.18
C ILE A 315 -4.05 -11.42 11.44
N ILE A 316 -4.43 -10.52 12.34
CA ILE A 316 -4.91 -10.87 13.68
C ILE A 316 -6.19 -10.15 14.09
N ASP A 317 -7.09 -10.87 14.78
CA ASP A 317 -8.29 -10.31 15.42
C ASP A 317 -9.19 -9.47 14.47
N ASN A 318 -9.19 -9.76 13.17
CA ASN A 318 -10.04 -9.07 12.20
C ASN A 318 -11.42 -9.72 12.09
N ASN A 319 -12.42 -8.93 11.71
CA ASN A 319 -13.78 -9.39 11.43
C ASN A 319 -14.08 -9.27 9.93
N PHE A 320 -14.07 -10.40 9.23
CA PHE A 320 -14.40 -10.51 7.81
C PHE A 320 -15.81 -11.10 7.66
N HIS A 321 -16.74 -10.36 7.07
CA HIS A 321 -18.11 -10.86 6.91
C HIS A 321 -18.80 -10.39 5.63
N ASP A 322 -19.68 -11.23 5.10
CA ASP A 322 -20.41 -10.96 3.85
C ASP A 322 -19.43 -10.74 2.68
N ILE A 323 -18.47 -11.66 2.56
CA ILE A 323 -17.41 -11.63 1.55
C ILE A 323 -17.85 -12.46 0.34
N GLU A 324 -17.92 -11.86 -0.85
CA GLU A 324 -18.37 -12.57 -2.07
C GLU A 324 -17.44 -13.73 -2.39
N GLY A 325 -16.13 -13.55 -2.25
CA GLY A 325 -15.09 -14.53 -2.57
C GLY A 325 -14.44 -15.14 -1.34
N VAL A 326 -13.25 -14.64 -0.96
CA VAL A 326 -12.34 -15.33 -0.04
C VAL A 326 -11.91 -14.42 1.10
N CYS A 327 -11.96 -14.90 2.35
CA CYS A 327 -11.43 -14.14 3.50
C CYS A 327 -9.90 -13.97 3.41
N LEU A 328 -9.16 -15.03 3.07
CA LEU A 328 -7.72 -14.96 2.79
C LEU A 328 -7.36 -15.67 1.47
N GLN A 329 -7.01 -14.88 0.46
CA GLN A 329 -6.52 -15.35 -0.84
C GLN A 329 -4.98 -15.35 -0.87
N LEU A 330 -4.37 -16.44 -1.35
CA LEU A 330 -2.92 -16.58 -1.50
C LEU A 330 -2.53 -16.89 -2.96
N ASP A 331 -1.89 -15.94 -3.65
CA ASP A 331 -1.76 -15.98 -5.11
C ASP A 331 -0.35 -16.22 -5.67
N LYS A 332 0.71 -15.64 -5.08
CA LYS A 332 2.09 -15.87 -5.57
C LYS A 332 3.00 -16.46 -4.50
N GLU A 333 3.41 -15.68 -3.50
CA GLU A 333 4.28 -16.14 -2.40
C GLU A 333 4.07 -15.38 -1.09
N GLY A 334 4.29 -16.06 0.04
CA GLY A 334 4.04 -15.50 1.36
C GLY A 334 4.63 -16.40 2.42
N TYR A 335 5.76 -15.99 3.00
CA TYR A 335 6.45 -16.80 4.01
C TYR A 335 6.05 -16.36 5.42
N GLU A 336 5.88 -17.35 6.29
CA GLU A 336 5.59 -17.15 7.71
C GLU A 336 4.35 -16.28 7.97
N THR A 337 3.31 -16.43 7.14
CA THR A 337 2.06 -15.69 7.29
C THR A 337 1.30 -16.15 8.52
N VAL A 338 1.01 -15.23 9.44
CA VAL A 338 0.16 -15.49 10.61
C VAL A 338 -1.28 -15.08 10.29
N PHE A 339 -2.22 -15.97 10.54
CA PHE A 339 -3.67 -15.73 10.44
C PHE A 339 -4.32 -16.24 11.73
N GLU A 340 -4.42 -15.38 12.74
CA GLU A 340 -4.81 -15.77 14.09
C GLU A 340 -5.99 -14.96 14.65
N GLY A 341 -6.92 -15.61 15.36
CA GLY A 341 -8.00 -14.91 16.07
C GLY A 341 -9.04 -14.22 15.18
N ASN A 342 -8.96 -14.41 13.87
CA ASN A 342 -9.88 -13.76 12.93
C ASN A 342 -11.24 -14.46 12.91
N THR A 343 -12.28 -13.69 12.59
CA THR A 343 -13.61 -14.22 12.25
C THR A 343 -13.82 -14.08 10.74
N CYS A 344 -14.16 -15.18 10.08
CA CYS A 344 -14.57 -15.22 8.68
C CYS A 344 -16.00 -15.77 8.62
N SER A 345 -16.96 -14.93 8.27
CA SER A 345 -18.39 -15.30 8.26
C SER A 345 -19.11 -14.94 6.97
N ASN A 346 -20.11 -15.74 6.59
CA ASN A 346 -20.92 -15.52 5.37
C ASN A 346 -20.06 -15.28 4.11
N ALA A 347 -19.00 -16.07 3.96
CA ALA A 347 -18.08 -15.97 2.83
C ALA A 347 -18.27 -17.15 1.87
N SER A 348 -17.91 -16.98 0.59
CA SER A 348 -17.81 -18.16 -0.28
C SER A 348 -16.73 -19.11 0.26
N ARG A 349 -15.50 -18.64 0.45
CA ARG A 349 -14.36 -19.43 0.96
C ARG A 349 -13.68 -18.75 2.16
N GLY A 350 -13.09 -19.55 3.04
CA GLY A 350 -12.29 -19.01 4.15
C GLY A 350 -10.89 -18.68 3.68
N ILE A 351 -10.02 -19.69 3.60
CA ILE A 351 -8.65 -19.56 3.11
C ILE A 351 -8.51 -20.32 1.79
N PHE A 352 -8.01 -19.65 0.75
CA PHE A 352 -7.72 -20.30 -0.53
C PHE A 352 -6.27 -20.10 -0.94
N GLN A 353 -5.54 -21.21 -0.99
CA GLN A 353 -4.18 -21.29 -1.46
C GLN A 353 -4.13 -21.94 -2.83
N ASN A 354 -3.95 -21.11 -3.86
CA ASN A 354 -3.85 -21.52 -5.26
C ASN A 354 -2.50 -22.21 -5.51
N TRP A 355 -2.39 -23.17 -6.46
CA TRP A 355 -1.29 -24.10 -6.87
C TRP A 355 0.22 -23.80 -6.65
N ARG A 356 0.58 -22.67 -6.07
CA ARG A 356 1.91 -22.27 -5.60
C ARG A 356 2.38 -23.11 -4.41
N VAL A 357 3.67 -23.05 -4.12
CA VAL A 357 4.32 -23.84 -3.04
C VAL A 357 5.08 -22.99 -2.02
N ASN A 358 5.15 -21.68 -2.24
CA ASN A 358 5.97 -20.74 -1.46
C ASN A 358 5.15 -20.10 -0.33
N PHE A 359 4.40 -20.93 0.39
CA PHE A 359 3.59 -20.49 1.52
C PHE A 359 3.83 -21.35 2.76
N SER A 360 3.77 -20.71 3.92
CA SER A 360 3.64 -21.37 5.23
C SER A 360 2.73 -20.50 6.10
N LEU A 361 1.65 -21.09 6.61
CA LEU A 361 0.65 -20.36 7.37
C LEU A 361 0.57 -20.82 8.82
N PHE A 362 0.35 -19.88 9.73
CA PHE A 362 -0.09 -20.16 11.08
C PHE A 362 -1.59 -19.83 11.17
N VAL A 363 -2.46 -20.85 11.04
CA VAL A 363 -3.92 -20.67 11.03
C VAL A 363 -4.49 -21.10 12.38
N ASP A 364 -4.48 -20.17 13.34
CA ASP A 364 -4.72 -20.50 14.74
C ASP A 364 -5.87 -19.70 15.36
N ASN A 365 -6.69 -20.34 16.20
CA ASN A 365 -7.75 -19.69 16.99
C ASN A 365 -8.78 -18.87 16.16
N ASN A 366 -8.99 -19.19 14.88
CA ASN A 366 -9.95 -18.48 14.03
C ASN A 366 -11.37 -19.05 14.17
N ILE A 367 -12.36 -18.23 13.85
CA ILE A 367 -13.76 -18.63 13.71
C ILE A 367 -14.15 -18.58 12.24
N PHE A 368 -14.60 -19.71 11.70
CA PHE A 368 -15.19 -19.81 10.37
C PHE A 368 -16.66 -20.18 10.49
N GLU A 369 -17.55 -19.29 10.04
CA GLU A 369 -18.99 -19.44 10.17
C GLU A 369 -19.72 -19.26 8.84
N ASN A 370 -20.60 -20.19 8.48
CA ASN A 370 -21.42 -20.10 7.25
C ASN A 370 -20.59 -19.91 5.96
N VAL A 371 -19.44 -20.59 5.88
CA VAL A 371 -18.58 -20.58 4.69
C VAL A 371 -19.03 -21.67 3.71
N THR A 372 -19.51 -21.31 2.52
CA THR A 372 -20.27 -22.24 1.66
C THR A 372 -19.40 -23.24 0.89
N ASP A 373 -18.27 -22.77 0.36
CA ASP A 373 -17.26 -23.55 -0.34
C ASP A 373 -16.22 -24.07 0.68
N PRO A 374 -15.11 -24.75 0.27
CA PRO A 374 -14.09 -25.17 1.22
C PRO A 374 -13.69 -24.03 2.16
N VAL A 375 -13.72 -24.33 3.47
CA VAL A 375 -13.38 -23.36 4.49
C VAL A 375 -11.88 -23.07 4.48
N ILE A 376 -11.08 -24.08 4.15
CA ILE A 376 -9.66 -23.96 3.91
C ILE A 376 -9.32 -24.89 2.74
N GLU A 377 -8.62 -24.38 1.72
CA GLU A 377 -8.15 -25.19 0.60
C GLU A 377 -6.68 -24.92 0.32
N TYR A 378 -5.86 -25.95 0.59
CA TYR A 378 -4.45 -26.02 0.20
C TYR A 378 -4.31 -26.89 -1.05
N GLU A 379 -4.10 -26.29 -2.21
CA GLU A 379 -3.92 -27.02 -3.47
C GLU A 379 -2.56 -27.73 -3.57
N THR A 380 -1.59 -27.38 -2.71
CA THR A 380 -0.30 -28.07 -2.64
C THR A 380 -0.05 -28.73 -1.29
N THR A 381 0.39 -30.01 -1.35
CA THR A 381 0.64 -30.81 -0.15
C THR A 381 1.71 -30.20 0.75
N SER A 382 2.75 -29.60 0.16
CA SER A 382 3.85 -29.01 0.93
C SER A 382 3.42 -27.82 1.78
N VAL A 383 2.48 -26.99 1.30
CA VAL A 383 1.95 -25.86 2.07
C VAL A 383 1.07 -26.36 3.21
N CYS A 384 0.21 -27.35 2.95
CA CYS A 384 -0.57 -27.98 4.02
C CYS A 384 0.32 -28.63 5.10
N GLU A 385 1.42 -29.27 4.70
CA GLU A 385 2.37 -29.92 5.64
C GLU A 385 3.26 -28.93 6.40
N SER A 386 3.49 -27.73 5.88
CA SER A 386 4.27 -26.67 6.53
C SER A 386 3.42 -25.73 7.39
N SER A 387 2.10 -25.72 7.19
CA SER A 387 1.18 -24.83 7.90
C SER A 387 0.69 -25.46 9.21
N THR A 388 0.23 -24.63 10.16
CA THR A 388 -0.51 -25.05 11.35
C THR A 388 -2.00 -24.87 11.17
N LEU A 389 -2.78 -25.64 11.94
CA LEU A 389 -4.22 -25.50 12.03
C LEU A 389 -4.67 -25.78 13.46
N VAL A 390 -4.54 -24.80 14.37
CA VAL A 390 -4.72 -25.04 15.81
C VAL A 390 -5.89 -24.25 16.39
N GLY A 391 -6.78 -24.91 17.13
CA GLY A 391 -7.79 -24.22 17.94
C GLY A 391 -8.89 -23.50 17.13
N ASN A 392 -9.05 -23.80 15.84
CA ASN A 392 -10.07 -23.14 15.02
C ASN A 392 -11.46 -23.70 15.29
N THR A 393 -12.48 -22.86 15.14
CA THR A 393 -13.89 -23.26 15.22
C THR A 393 -14.54 -23.18 13.84
N PHE A 394 -15.16 -24.27 13.42
CA PHE A 394 -15.85 -24.41 12.14
C PHE A 394 -17.36 -24.60 12.41
N THR A 395 -18.21 -23.68 11.96
CA THR A 395 -19.66 -23.75 12.15
C THR A 395 -20.38 -23.57 10.81
N ASN A 396 -21.20 -24.54 10.41
CA ASN A 396 -21.89 -24.53 9.11
C ASN A 396 -20.95 -24.23 7.91
N SER A 397 -19.71 -24.71 7.97
CA SER A 397 -18.68 -24.42 6.97
C SER A 397 -18.43 -25.60 6.04
N GLY A 398 -17.87 -25.34 4.86
CA GLY A 398 -17.36 -26.38 3.97
C GLY A 398 -16.17 -27.15 4.54
N ALA A 399 -15.63 -28.07 3.73
CA ALA A 399 -14.54 -28.95 4.13
C ALA A 399 -13.19 -28.22 4.23
N VAL A 400 -12.27 -28.80 5.01
CA VAL A 400 -10.83 -28.50 4.91
C VAL A 400 -10.22 -29.43 3.86
N ILE A 401 -9.64 -28.84 2.81
CA ILE A 401 -8.98 -29.55 1.71
C ILE A 401 -7.47 -29.39 1.86
N CYS A 402 -6.78 -30.53 1.93
CA CYS A 402 -5.33 -30.62 1.89
C CYS A 402 -4.95 -31.53 0.72
N SER A 403 -4.29 -30.97 -0.29
CA SER A 403 -3.97 -31.69 -1.54
C SER A 403 -3.29 -33.03 -1.29
N GLY A 404 -3.76 -34.05 -2.03
CA GLY A 404 -3.34 -35.44 -1.86
C GLY A 404 -4.08 -36.20 -0.74
N ARG A 405 -5.04 -35.58 -0.07
CA ARG A 405 -5.89 -36.20 0.97
C ARG A 405 -7.38 -36.05 0.63
N PRO A 406 -8.25 -36.94 1.14
CA PRO A 406 -9.70 -36.72 1.10
C PRO A 406 -10.10 -35.43 1.84
N PRO A 407 -11.15 -34.71 1.41
CA PRO A 407 -11.68 -33.57 2.16
C PRO A 407 -12.06 -33.96 3.60
N ALA A 408 -11.67 -33.13 4.57
CA ALA A 408 -11.98 -33.33 5.98
C ALA A 408 -13.20 -32.49 6.37
N THR A 409 -14.24 -33.15 6.92
CA THR A 409 -15.52 -32.50 7.24
C THR A 409 -15.94 -32.68 8.69
N THR A 410 -15.26 -33.56 9.43
CA THR A 410 -15.52 -33.81 10.84
C THR A 410 -14.35 -33.37 11.71
N GLU A 411 -14.61 -33.11 12.99
CA GLU A 411 -13.58 -32.74 13.96
C GLU A 411 -12.40 -33.75 13.98
N ALA A 412 -12.70 -35.04 13.94
CA ALA A 412 -11.67 -36.09 13.95
C ALA A 412 -10.84 -36.11 12.66
N GLU A 413 -11.45 -35.85 11.50
CA GLU A 413 -10.74 -35.79 10.22
C GLU A 413 -9.83 -34.56 10.14
N ILE A 414 -10.33 -33.40 10.57
CA ILE A 414 -9.56 -32.14 10.56
C ILE A 414 -8.35 -32.26 11.50
N ASN A 415 -8.56 -32.74 12.72
CA ASN A 415 -7.46 -32.94 13.68
C ASN A 415 -6.52 -34.11 13.33
N ALA A 416 -6.80 -34.88 12.27
CA ALA A 416 -5.88 -35.88 11.72
C ALA A 416 -4.98 -35.31 10.58
N LEU A 417 -5.20 -34.06 10.17
CA LEU A 417 -4.34 -33.37 9.21
C LEU A 417 -2.96 -33.03 9.85
N PRO A 418 -1.92 -32.81 9.04
CA PRO A 418 -0.61 -32.39 9.54
C PRO A 418 -0.71 -31.12 10.38
N ASN A 419 -0.02 -31.10 11.52
CA ASN A 419 0.06 -29.95 12.44
C ASN A 419 -1.30 -29.37 12.88
N ALA A 420 -2.37 -30.15 12.76
CA ALA A 420 -3.70 -29.75 13.20
C ALA A 420 -3.97 -30.26 14.62
N SER A 421 -4.51 -29.42 15.50
CA SER A 421 -4.92 -29.86 16.84
C SER A 421 -5.95 -28.92 17.48
N GLY A 422 -6.81 -29.47 18.35
CA GLY A 422 -7.75 -28.67 19.13
C GLY A 422 -8.82 -27.95 18.31
N ASN A 423 -9.00 -28.29 17.03
CA ASN A 423 -10.06 -27.71 16.21
C ASN A 423 -11.42 -28.29 16.60
N ILE A 424 -12.48 -27.49 16.46
CA ILE A 424 -13.86 -27.83 16.79
C ILE A 424 -14.73 -27.69 15.54
N VAL A 425 -15.62 -28.67 15.29
CA VAL A 425 -16.64 -28.61 14.22
C VAL A 425 -18.02 -28.70 14.85
N ASN A 426 -18.83 -27.65 14.70
CA ASN A 426 -20.17 -27.52 15.28
C ASN A 426 -21.29 -27.81 14.29
#